data_AF-A0A4Q4WP19-F1
#
_entry.id   AF-A0A4Q4WP19-F1
#
_cell.length_a   1.000
_cell.length_b   1.000
_cell.length_c   1.000
_cell.angle_alpha   90.00
_cell.angle_beta   90.00
_cell.angle_gamma   90.00
#
_symmetry.space_group_name_H-M   'P 1'
#
loop_
_entity.id
_entity.type
_entity.pdbx_description
1 polymer ?
#
loop_
_entity_poly.entity_id
_entity_poly.type
_entity_poly.pdbx_seq_one_letter_code
_entity_poly.pdbx_strand_id
1 'polypeptide(L)'
;MPSKTGESDRPLSVLINTATRSVHTKLNKLIISRLSLALPPETEDASNYVSGLLHITPIYIAFESLWRKILQSGVTAEEEDGPDDADSCNVCDPETAQSEPTDLQTLRDILRIPHPLTVDPRTRSLLTNLHLPDLTRSRELQKDIVSLTGWSNRTVTEHLDDAAESPVLSEFLHYIRHAAETRPHVLTAYAWVLYMALFSGGRIIRAMLQSIDPDFWVPASAAHHQSASRTGPGVATAAVGGGPLHFFSFGSTPDDGEELKTTFKQRLVESEALLTGAEREDVVQEARDIFAFMVRLVTELDDVCGMEESDASHMVSLRSRDSVVVEKERRALARLVRKVAEKADRDAGR
;
A
#
# COMPACT_ATOMS: atom_id res chain seq x y z
N MET A 1 -10.40 -28.13 -34.58
CA MET A 1 -9.94 -28.02 -33.18
C MET A 1 -11.18 -27.76 -32.33
N PRO A 2 -11.60 -28.68 -31.44
CA PRO A 2 -12.77 -28.44 -30.62
C PRO A 2 -12.42 -27.33 -29.61
N SER A 3 -13.23 -26.28 -29.62
CA SER A 3 -13.23 -25.18 -28.65
C SER A 3 -13.29 -25.73 -27.22
N LYS A 4 -12.38 -25.29 -26.35
CA LYS A 4 -12.33 -25.65 -24.92
C LYS A 4 -13.58 -25.14 -24.18
N THR A 5 -14.67 -25.87 -24.27
CA THR A 5 -15.92 -25.60 -23.53
C THR A 5 -15.81 -25.81 -22.01
N GLY A 6 -14.67 -26.30 -21.49
CA GLY A 6 -14.46 -26.56 -20.06
C GLY A 6 -13.65 -25.50 -19.30
N GLU A 7 -13.23 -24.41 -19.94
CA GLU A 7 -12.45 -23.34 -19.30
C GLU A 7 -13.36 -22.18 -18.82
N SER A 8 -14.50 -21.93 -19.50
CA SER A 8 -15.49 -20.91 -19.12
C SER A 8 -16.32 -21.27 -17.89
N ASP A 9 -16.53 -22.57 -17.62
CA ASP A 9 -17.38 -23.06 -16.51
C ASP A 9 -16.65 -23.14 -15.16
N ARG A 10 -15.34 -22.90 -15.13
CA ARG A 10 -14.57 -22.95 -13.88
C ARG A 10 -14.78 -21.67 -13.08
N PRO A 11 -14.94 -21.75 -11.74
CA PRO A 11 -15.03 -20.56 -10.90
C PRO A 11 -13.86 -19.60 -11.13
N LEU A 12 -14.14 -18.30 -11.15
CA LEU A 12 -13.15 -17.27 -11.50
C LEU A 12 -11.95 -17.29 -10.54
N SER A 13 -12.22 -17.52 -9.26
CA SER A 13 -11.18 -17.72 -8.23
C SER A 13 -10.19 -18.84 -8.57
N VAL A 14 -10.68 -19.95 -9.11
CA VAL A 14 -9.85 -21.11 -9.52
C VAL A 14 -9.03 -20.75 -10.75
N LEU A 15 -9.62 -20.02 -11.71
CA LEU A 15 -8.91 -19.53 -12.89
C LEU A 15 -7.76 -18.60 -12.51
N ILE A 16 -8.01 -17.59 -11.67
CA ILE A 16 -6.98 -16.68 -11.17
C ILE A 16 -5.86 -17.45 -10.47
N ASN A 17 -6.21 -18.31 -9.50
CA ASN A 17 -5.22 -19.07 -8.72
C ASN A 17 -4.37 -20.01 -9.59
N THR A 18 -4.98 -20.61 -10.62
CA THR A 18 -4.26 -21.48 -11.56
C THR A 18 -3.32 -20.65 -12.43
N ALA A 19 -3.81 -19.54 -12.97
CA ALA A 19 -3.07 -18.66 -13.88
C ALA A 19 -1.90 -17.92 -13.21
N THR A 20 -1.98 -17.71 -11.89
CA THR A 20 -0.99 -16.94 -11.11
C THR A 20 -0.11 -17.80 -10.21
N ARG A 21 -0.32 -19.11 -10.13
CA ARG A 21 0.40 -20.00 -9.19
C ARG A 21 1.92 -19.85 -9.24
N SER A 22 2.51 -19.90 -10.44
CA SER A 22 3.96 -19.85 -10.62
C SER A 22 4.54 -18.50 -10.19
N VAL A 23 3.92 -17.40 -10.63
CA VAL A 23 4.36 -16.04 -10.28
C VAL A 23 4.11 -15.71 -8.81
N HIS A 24 3.02 -16.20 -8.22
CA HIS A 24 2.76 -16.11 -6.78
C HIS A 24 3.85 -16.82 -5.96
N THR A 25 4.22 -18.06 -6.33
CA THR A 25 5.31 -18.76 -5.65
C THR A 25 6.64 -18.01 -5.77
N LYS A 26 6.93 -17.42 -6.94
CA LYS A 26 8.11 -16.57 -7.13
C LYS A 26 8.05 -15.35 -6.20
N LEU A 27 6.96 -14.57 -6.25
CA LEU A 27 6.79 -13.37 -5.45
C LEU A 27 6.87 -13.66 -3.95
N ASN A 28 6.22 -14.73 -3.48
CA ASN A 28 6.27 -15.09 -2.06
C ASN A 28 7.70 -15.40 -1.59
N LYS A 29 8.49 -16.13 -2.39
CA LYS A 29 9.92 -16.35 -2.08
C LYS A 29 10.69 -15.03 -2.02
N LEU A 30 10.41 -14.11 -2.96
CA LEU A 30 11.05 -12.80 -3.00
C LEU A 30 10.72 -11.98 -1.74
N ILE A 31 9.43 -11.88 -1.38
CA ILE A 31 8.95 -11.15 -0.21
C ILE A 31 9.57 -11.72 1.07
N ILE A 32 9.50 -13.04 1.30
CA ILE A 32 10.03 -13.65 2.52
C ILE A 32 11.55 -13.41 2.65
N SER A 33 12.29 -13.56 1.56
CA SER A 33 13.74 -13.34 1.54
C SER A 33 14.12 -11.88 1.84
N ARG A 34 13.32 -10.91 1.42
CA ARG A 34 13.59 -9.49 1.66
C ARG A 34 13.10 -9.03 3.02
N LEU A 35 11.98 -9.59 3.46
CA LEU A 35 11.46 -9.33 4.79
C LEU A 35 12.49 -9.75 5.85
N SER A 36 13.18 -10.88 5.69
CA SER A 36 14.26 -11.24 6.62
C SER A 36 15.41 -10.23 6.64
N LEU A 37 15.70 -9.54 5.53
CA LEU A 37 16.72 -8.48 5.46
C LEU A 37 16.24 -7.14 6.03
N ALA A 38 14.93 -6.96 6.21
CA ALA A 38 14.34 -5.76 6.79
C ALA A 38 14.09 -5.88 8.30
N LEU A 39 14.43 -7.03 8.90
CA LEU A 39 14.16 -7.38 10.30
C LEU A 39 15.46 -7.77 11.01
N PRO A 40 15.46 -7.83 12.36
CA PRO A 40 16.59 -8.33 13.13
C PRO A 40 16.94 -9.79 12.76
N PRO A 41 18.24 -10.16 12.75
CA PRO A 41 19.39 -9.35 13.18
C PRO A 41 19.99 -8.45 12.09
N GLU A 42 19.48 -8.48 10.86
CA GLU A 42 20.08 -7.77 9.71
C GLU A 42 19.93 -6.25 9.80
N THR A 43 18.85 -5.80 10.46
CA THR A 43 18.61 -4.38 10.74
C THR A 43 18.37 -4.16 12.23
N GLU A 44 18.72 -2.97 12.70
CA GLU A 44 18.53 -2.57 14.10
C GLU A 44 17.24 -1.77 14.33
N ASP A 45 16.57 -1.36 13.25
CA ASP A 45 15.34 -0.58 13.31
C ASP A 45 14.41 -0.87 12.12
N ALA A 46 13.17 -0.43 12.24
CA ALA A 46 12.11 -0.72 11.27
C ALA A 46 12.18 0.12 9.97
N SER A 47 13.22 0.90 9.71
CA SER A 47 13.28 1.81 8.54
C SER A 47 13.12 1.11 7.20
N ASN A 48 13.79 -0.03 6.99
CA ASN A 48 13.65 -0.83 5.76
C ASN A 48 12.23 -1.41 5.61
N TYR A 49 11.61 -1.84 6.72
CA TYR A 49 10.23 -2.31 6.71
C TYR A 49 9.26 -1.17 6.36
N VAL A 50 9.45 0.02 6.94
CA VAL A 50 8.68 1.23 6.60
C VAL A 50 8.84 1.61 5.13
N SER A 51 10.05 1.53 4.57
CA SER A 51 10.28 1.78 3.14
C SER A 51 9.42 0.87 2.26
N GLY A 52 9.34 -0.42 2.59
CA GLY A 52 8.43 -1.35 1.92
C GLY A 52 6.96 -0.92 2.03
N LEU A 53 6.50 -0.52 3.22
CA LEU A 53 5.13 -0.03 3.40
C LEU A 53 4.83 1.24 2.60
N LEU A 54 5.79 2.16 2.48
CA LEU A 54 5.65 3.39 1.69
C LEU A 54 5.42 3.10 0.19
N HIS A 55 5.92 1.98 -0.33
CA HIS A 55 5.72 1.61 -1.74
C HIS A 55 4.46 0.75 -1.96
N ILE A 56 4.04 -0.01 -0.95
CA ILE A 56 2.80 -0.81 -1.02
C ILE A 56 1.55 0.04 -0.80
N THR A 57 1.62 1.05 0.07
CA THR A 57 0.48 1.90 0.44
C THR A 57 -0.15 2.64 -0.74
N PRO A 58 0.61 3.25 -1.66
CA PRO A 58 0.08 3.92 -2.85
C PRO A 58 -0.79 3.00 -3.72
N ILE A 59 -0.46 1.72 -3.81
CA ILE A 59 -1.20 0.71 -4.62
C ILE A 59 -2.60 0.53 -4.04
N TYR A 60 -2.70 0.33 -2.72
CA TYR A 60 -3.99 0.21 -2.05
C TYR A 60 -4.79 1.51 -2.15
N ILE A 61 -4.15 2.67 -1.95
CA ILE A 61 -4.80 3.99 -2.08
C ILE A 61 -5.41 4.17 -3.46
N ALA A 62 -4.64 3.88 -4.51
CA ALA A 62 -5.08 4.05 -5.90
C ALA A 62 -6.29 3.16 -6.18
N PHE A 63 -6.16 1.85 -5.99
CA PHE A 63 -7.23 0.91 -6.32
C PHE A 63 -8.51 1.13 -5.48
N GLU A 64 -8.39 1.33 -4.17
CA GLU A 64 -9.56 1.53 -3.29
C GLU A 64 -10.27 2.85 -3.59
N SER A 65 -9.52 3.89 -3.94
CA SER A 65 -10.11 5.19 -4.28
C SER A 65 -10.79 5.17 -5.65
N LEU A 66 -10.20 4.50 -6.63
CA LEU A 66 -10.82 4.30 -7.95
C LEU A 66 -12.11 3.49 -7.82
N TRP A 67 -12.08 2.39 -7.06
CA TRP A 67 -13.28 1.60 -6.79
C TRP A 67 -14.37 2.44 -6.13
N ARG A 68 -14.05 3.17 -5.06
CA ARG A 68 -15.01 4.03 -4.35
C ARG A 68 -15.67 5.06 -5.26
N LYS A 69 -14.91 5.69 -6.17
CA LYS A 69 -15.45 6.65 -7.14
C LYS A 69 -16.44 6.01 -8.12
N ILE A 70 -16.17 4.79 -8.58
CA ILE A 70 -17.11 4.04 -9.44
C ILE A 70 -18.44 3.80 -8.72
N LEU A 71 -18.38 3.46 -7.42
CA LEU A 71 -19.58 3.25 -6.60
C LEU A 71 -20.38 4.54 -6.39
N GLN A 72 -19.69 5.67 -6.22
CA GLN A 72 -20.32 6.99 -5.99
C GLN A 72 -20.92 7.61 -7.26
N SER A 73 -20.36 7.33 -8.43
CA SER A 73 -20.80 7.91 -9.71
C SER A 73 -22.22 7.48 -10.15
N GLY A 74 -22.85 6.51 -9.46
CA GLY A 74 -24.21 6.06 -9.73
C GLY A 74 -25.31 6.72 -8.88
N VAL A 75 -24.95 7.54 -7.88
CA VAL A 75 -25.90 8.10 -6.90
C VAL A 75 -26.49 9.45 -7.35
N THR A 76 -25.95 10.08 -8.39
CA THR A 76 -26.31 11.46 -8.80
C THR A 76 -27.35 11.55 -9.92
N ALA A 77 -28.13 10.49 -10.20
CA ALA A 77 -29.08 10.46 -11.32
C ALA A 77 -30.57 10.42 -10.91
N GLU A 78 -30.88 10.45 -9.61
CA GLU A 78 -32.26 10.53 -9.12
C GLU A 78 -32.35 11.70 -8.13
N GLU A 79 -33.22 12.69 -8.45
CA GLU A 79 -33.46 13.98 -7.77
C GLU A 79 -32.41 15.07 -8.14
N GLU A 80 -32.67 16.07 -8.99
CA GLU A 80 -33.81 17.01 -9.02
C GLU A 80 -34.28 17.27 -10.46
N ASP A 81 -35.57 17.01 -10.72
CA ASP A 81 -36.31 17.54 -11.88
C ASP A 81 -37.31 18.56 -11.31
N GLY A 82 -37.09 19.84 -11.59
CA GLY A 82 -37.93 20.96 -11.14
C GLY A 82 -37.39 22.31 -11.62
N PRO A 83 -38.26 23.26 -12.04
CA PRO A 83 -38.16 23.90 -13.35
C PRO A 83 -37.45 25.27 -13.37
N ASP A 84 -37.11 25.67 -14.60
CA ASP A 84 -36.75 27.01 -15.08
C ASP A 84 -37.17 28.16 -14.16
N ASP A 85 -36.20 29.01 -13.79
CA ASP A 85 -36.44 30.45 -13.70
C ASP A 85 -35.22 31.23 -14.17
N ALA A 86 -35.51 32.23 -14.99
CA ALA A 86 -34.60 33.03 -15.76
C ALA A 86 -33.79 34.03 -14.91
N ASP A 87 -32.71 34.50 -15.53
CA ASP A 87 -32.15 35.84 -15.41
C ASP A 87 -31.17 36.10 -14.24
N SER A 88 -29.87 36.04 -14.54
CA SER A 88 -28.97 37.16 -14.22
C SER A 88 -27.66 37.08 -15.00
N CYS A 89 -27.43 38.11 -15.79
CA CYS A 89 -26.15 38.45 -16.39
C CYS A 89 -25.11 38.85 -15.31
N ASN A 90 -23.85 38.44 -15.48
CA ASN A 90 -22.74 39.41 -15.49
C ASN A 90 -21.37 38.83 -15.88
N VAL A 91 -20.83 39.49 -16.90
CA VAL A 91 -19.44 39.95 -17.07
C VAL A 91 -18.34 38.90 -17.28
N CYS A 92 -17.80 38.95 -18.51
CA CYS A 92 -16.50 38.43 -18.90
C CYS A 92 -15.36 39.19 -18.23
N ASP A 93 -14.31 38.49 -17.84
CA ASP A 93 -12.94 39.01 -17.96
C ASP A 93 -12.02 37.89 -18.49
N PRO A 94 -11.21 38.15 -19.54
CA PRO A 94 -10.18 37.24 -20.02
C PRO A 94 -8.85 37.47 -19.28
N GLU A 95 -7.89 36.57 -19.46
CA GLU A 95 -6.49 36.67 -19.03
C GLU A 95 -6.16 36.35 -17.55
N THR A 96 -5.81 35.08 -17.30
CA THR A 96 -4.43 34.75 -16.88
C THR A 96 -4.17 33.27 -17.15
N ALA A 97 -3.76 32.96 -18.38
CA ALA A 97 -3.09 31.71 -18.68
C ALA A 97 -1.65 31.82 -18.18
N GLN A 98 -1.44 31.53 -16.89
CA GLN A 98 -0.12 31.20 -16.38
C GLN A 98 -0.01 29.67 -16.38
N SER A 99 0.71 29.16 -17.37
CA SER A 99 1.19 27.80 -17.43
C SER A 99 2.21 27.61 -16.30
N GLU A 100 1.75 27.08 -15.18
CA GLU A 100 2.60 26.61 -14.09
C GLU A 100 3.24 25.27 -14.47
N PRO A 101 4.47 24.99 -14.01
CA PRO A 101 5.31 23.92 -14.53
C PRO A 101 4.76 22.53 -14.15
N THR A 102 4.89 21.59 -15.07
CA THR A 102 4.59 20.17 -14.91
C THR A 102 5.55 19.56 -13.88
N ASP A 103 5.24 19.66 -12.59
CA ASP A 103 6.06 19.11 -11.50
C ASP A 103 5.26 18.16 -10.60
N LEU A 104 5.63 16.87 -10.70
CA LEU A 104 5.59 15.77 -9.72
C LEU A 104 4.42 15.75 -8.72
N GLN A 105 3.41 14.93 -9.04
CA GLN A 105 2.27 14.64 -8.18
C GLN A 105 1.53 13.35 -8.57
N THR A 106 2.25 12.29 -8.95
CA THR A 106 1.70 11.06 -9.53
C THR A 106 0.50 10.49 -8.76
N LEU A 107 0.61 10.35 -7.43
CA LEU A 107 -0.49 9.86 -6.60
C LEU A 107 -1.70 10.80 -6.59
N ARG A 108 -1.45 12.10 -6.40
CA ARG A 108 -2.51 13.12 -6.41
C ARG A 108 -3.20 13.19 -7.77
N ASP A 109 -2.44 13.04 -8.86
CA ASP A 109 -2.96 13.08 -10.21
C ASP A 109 -3.81 11.86 -10.53
N ILE A 110 -3.41 10.67 -10.07
CA ILE A 110 -4.22 9.46 -10.13
C ILE A 110 -5.51 9.62 -9.33
N LEU A 111 -5.44 10.30 -8.18
CA LEU A 111 -6.59 10.64 -7.37
C LEU A 111 -7.41 11.82 -7.94
N ARG A 112 -6.91 12.57 -8.92
CA ARG A 112 -7.66 13.59 -9.68
C ARG A 112 -8.22 12.95 -10.95
N ILE A 113 -9.37 12.28 -10.83
CA ILE A 113 -10.16 11.90 -12.00
C ILE A 113 -11.08 13.08 -12.31
N PRO A 114 -10.99 13.73 -13.47
CA PRO A 114 -11.74 14.95 -13.74
C PRO A 114 -13.25 14.76 -13.97
N HIS A 115 -13.74 13.52 -14.16
CA HIS A 115 -15.14 13.23 -14.49
C HIS A 115 -15.64 11.97 -13.76
N PRO A 116 -16.95 11.85 -13.44
CA PRO A 116 -17.50 10.60 -12.93
C PRO A 116 -17.24 9.49 -13.95
N LEU A 117 -16.63 8.38 -13.49
CA LEU A 117 -16.34 7.23 -14.34
C LEU A 117 -17.67 6.64 -14.80
N THR A 118 -17.99 6.80 -16.09
CA THR A 118 -19.19 6.21 -16.68
C THR A 118 -18.97 4.70 -16.79
N VAL A 119 -19.44 3.98 -15.77
CA VAL A 119 -19.37 2.51 -15.71
C VAL A 119 -20.72 1.91 -16.04
N ASP A 120 -20.69 0.87 -16.88
CA ASP A 120 -21.83 0.01 -17.22
C ASP A 120 -22.56 -0.47 -15.94
N PRO A 121 -23.90 -0.39 -15.85
CA PRO A 121 -24.65 -0.76 -14.64
C PRO A 121 -24.38 -2.18 -14.14
N ARG A 122 -24.17 -3.15 -15.03
CA ARG A 122 -23.84 -4.53 -14.66
C ARG A 122 -22.46 -4.62 -14.01
N THR A 123 -21.47 -3.94 -14.56
CA THR A 123 -20.13 -3.83 -13.94
C THR A 123 -20.19 -3.10 -12.60
N ARG A 124 -20.97 -2.02 -12.48
CA ARG A 124 -21.19 -1.34 -11.21
C ARG A 124 -21.81 -2.28 -10.18
N SER A 125 -22.84 -3.04 -10.54
CA SER A 125 -23.50 -4.01 -9.66
C SER A 125 -22.52 -5.07 -9.15
N LEU A 126 -21.70 -5.65 -10.04
CA LEU A 126 -20.62 -6.58 -9.67
C LEU A 126 -19.69 -5.96 -8.62
N LEU A 127 -19.19 -4.76 -8.88
CA LEU A 127 -18.24 -4.08 -8.01
C LEU A 127 -18.87 -3.63 -6.68
N THR A 128 -20.14 -3.24 -6.68
CA THR A 128 -20.90 -2.93 -5.45
C THR A 128 -21.03 -4.17 -4.59
N ASN A 129 -21.42 -5.30 -5.18
CA ASN A 129 -21.58 -6.56 -4.43
C ASN A 129 -20.26 -7.00 -3.79
N LEU A 130 -19.16 -6.89 -4.51
CA LEU A 130 -17.83 -7.28 -4.01
C LEU A 130 -17.26 -6.33 -2.94
N HIS A 131 -17.78 -5.10 -2.82
CA HIS A 131 -17.23 -4.12 -1.90
C HIS A 131 -17.60 -4.42 -0.44
N LEU A 132 -16.57 -4.64 0.39
CA LEU A 132 -16.67 -4.78 1.84
C LEU A 132 -15.78 -3.72 2.49
N PRO A 133 -16.34 -2.67 3.12
CA PRO A 133 -15.56 -1.59 3.72
C PRO A 133 -14.49 -2.08 4.71
N ASP A 134 -14.79 -3.13 5.48
CA ASP A 134 -13.85 -3.68 6.48
C ASP A 134 -12.65 -4.41 5.85
N LEU A 135 -12.69 -4.75 4.56
CA LEU A 135 -11.52 -5.27 3.85
C LEU A 135 -10.51 -4.16 3.48
N THR A 136 -10.93 -2.90 3.39
CA THR A 136 -10.06 -1.81 2.94
C THR A 136 -8.85 -1.63 3.85
N ARG A 137 -7.68 -1.42 3.27
CA ARG A 137 -6.36 -1.45 3.94
C ARG A 137 -5.59 -0.15 3.84
N SER A 138 -5.94 0.77 2.93
CA SER A 138 -5.19 2.03 2.76
C SER A 138 -5.02 2.82 4.06
N ARG A 139 -6.07 2.85 4.89
CA ARG A 139 -6.04 3.55 6.18
C ARG A 139 -5.23 2.80 7.23
N GLU A 140 -5.30 1.47 7.23
CA GLU A 140 -4.55 0.64 8.17
C GLU A 140 -3.04 0.70 7.89
N LEU A 141 -2.65 0.72 6.62
CA LEU A 141 -1.26 0.96 6.20
C LEU A 141 -0.74 2.32 6.66
N GLN A 142 -1.53 3.39 6.50
CA GLN A 142 -1.15 4.71 6.98
C GLN A 142 -1.00 4.75 8.51
N LYS A 143 -1.90 4.09 9.26
CA LYS A 143 -1.78 3.96 10.72
C LYS A 143 -0.51 3.22 11.13
N ASP A 144 -0.14 2.17 10.40
CA ASP A 144 1.10 1.44 10.65
C ASP A 144 2.32 2.33 10.41
N ILE A 145 2.36 3.07 9.30
CA ILE A 145 3.46 4.00 9.00
C ILE A 145 3.56 5.09 10.08
N VAL A 146 2.44 5.72 10.47
CA VAL A 146 2.43 6.71 11.56
C VAL A 146 2.97 6.11 12.85
N SER A 147 2.52 4.91 13.22
CA SER A 147 2.94 4.22 14.45
C SER A 147 4.43 3.87 14.44
N LEU A 148 4.97 3.43 13.29
CA LEU A 148 6.37 3.04 13.12
C LEU A 148 7.35 4.20 13.09
N THR A 149 6.89 5.37 12.65
CA THR A 149 7.76 6.53 12.38
C THR A 149 7.58 7.67 13.37
N GLY A 150 6.41 7.75 14.02
CA GLY A 150 5.99 8.92 14.78
C GLY A 150 5.72 10.15 13.92
N TRP A 151 5.62 9.98 12.59
CA TRP A 151 5.36 11.08 11.67
C TRP A 151 3.93 11.60 11.76
N SER A 152 3.75 12.87 11.43
CA SER A 152 2.41 13.45 11.22
C SER A 152 1.77 12.86 9.96
N ASN A 153 0.43 12.83 9.89
CA ASN A 153 -0.29 12.39 8.68
C ASN A 153 0.13 13.17 7.41
N ARG A 154 0.49 14.44 7.57
CA ARG A 154 1.00 15.27 6.48
C ARG A 154 2.34 14.75 5.97
N THR A 155 3.28 14.49 6.88
CA THR A 155 4.60 13.96 6.56
C THR A 155 4.50 12.56 5.93
N VAL A 156 3.58 11.72 6.40
CA VAL A 156 3.30 10.43 5.74
C VAL A 156 2.81 10.65 4.31
N THR A 157 1.91 11.60 4.08
CA THR A 157 1.41 11.92 2.74
C THR A 157 2.54 12.37 1.81
N GLU A 158 3.42 13.26 2.29
CA GLU A 158 4.59 13.74 1.54
C GLU A 158 5.52 12.57 1.15
N HIS A 159 5.82 11.66 2.07
CA HIS A 159 6.64 10.47 1.78
C HIS A 159 5.96 9.44 0.87
N LEU A 160 4.63 9.34 0.90
CA LEU A 160 3.88 8.50 -0.03
C LEU A 160 3.92 9.09 -1.45
N ASP A 161 3.79 10.41 -1.57
CA ASP A 161 3.94 11.12 -2.85
C ASP A 161 5.35 10.93 -3.39
N ASP A 162 6.40 11.09 -2.56
CA ASP A 162 7.79 10.84 -2.96
C ASP A 162 8.02 9.39 -3.45
N ALA A 163 7.52 8.39 -2.70
CA ALA A 163 7.66 6.98 -3.08
C ALA A 163 6.94 6.68 -4.41
N ALA A 164 5.80 7.32 -4.65
CA ALA A 164 5.02 7.14 -5.87
C ALA A 164 5.71 7.63 -7.15
N GLU A 165 6.76 8.45 -7.02
CA GLU A 165 7.59 8.87 -8.15
C GLU A 165 8.67 7.83 -8.52
N SER A 166 8.83 6.75 -7.75
CA SER A 166 9.73 5.66 -8.14
C SER A 166 9.28 5.03 -9.48
N PRO A 167 10.22 4.68 -10.39
CA PRO A 167 9.89 4.31 -11.76
C PRO A 167 8.85 3.17 -11.87
N VAL A 168 9.05 2.06 -11.16
CA VAL A 168 8.13 0.93 -11.24
C VAL A 168 6.81 1.23 -10.57
N LEU A 169 6.81 1.91 -9.41
CA LEU A 169 5.58 2.25 -8.72
C LEU A 169 4.74 3.25 -9.53
N SER A 170 5.35 4.31 -10.04
CA SER A 170 4.68 5.30 -10.88
C SER A 170 4.03 4.64 -12.09
N GLU A 171 4.75 3.76 -12.80
CA GLU A 171 4.21 2.99 -13.92
C GLU A 171 3.01 2.14 -13.48
N PHE A 172 3.13 1.43 -12.34
CA PHE A 172 2.04 0.60 -11.85
C PHE A 172 0.81 1.43 -11.47
N LEU A 173 0.98 2.54 -10.77
CA LEU A 173 -0.13 3.39 -10.35
C LEU A 173 -0.87 4.00 -11.58
N HIS A 174 -0.13 4.43 -12.61
CA HIS A 174 -0.73 4.85 -13.89
C HIS A 174 -1.47 3.72 -14.59
N TYR A 175 -0.92 2.50 -14.58
CA TYR A 175 -1.58 1.32 -15.12
C TYR A 175 -2.89 1.00 -14.39
N ILE A 176 -2.91 1.04 -13.05
CA ILE A 176 -4.13 0.83 -12.24
C ILE A 176 -5.21 1.83 -12.64
N ARG A 177 -4.85 3.11 -12.75
CA ARG A 177 -5.76 4.17 -13.20
C ARG A 177 -6.34 3.85 -14.57
N HIS A 178 -5.49 3.58 -15.55
CA HIS A 178 -5.90 3.29 -16.92
C HIS A 178 -6.79 2.04 -17.00
N ALA A 179 -6.47 0.99 -16.25
CA ALA A 179 -7.26 -0.23 -16.18
C ALA A 179 -8.66 0.04 -15.58
N ALA A 180 -8.74 0.82 -14.50
CA ALA A 180 -10.02 1.20 -13.89
C ALA A 180 -10.88 2.09 -14.81
N GLU A 181 -10.27 2.96 -15.60
CA GLU A 181 -10.94 3.85 -16.56
C GLU A 181 -11.47 3.09 -17.78
N THR A 182 -10.72 2.12 -18.30
CA THR A 182 -11.04 1.44 -19.57
C THR A 182 -11.75 0.10 -19.39
N ARG A 183 -11.46 -0.62 -18.30
CA ARG A 183 -11.96 -1.97 -18.01
C ARG A 183 -12.31 -2.11 -16.53
N PRO A 184 -13.26 -1.33 -16.00
CA PRO A 184 -13.54 -1.25 -14.55
C PRO A 184 -13.81 -2.61 -13.88
N HIS A 185 -14.32 -3.61 -14.60
CA HIS A 185 -14.52 -4.98 -14.10
C HIS A 185 -13.24 -5.62 -13.56
N VAL A 186 -12.06 -5.20 -14.02
CA VAL A 186 -10.79 -5.78 -13.56
C VAL A 186 -10.39 -5.37 -12.15
N LEU A 187 -11.08 -4.42 -11.52
CA LEU A 187 -10.94 -4.17 -10.08
C LEU A 187 -11.28 -5.40 -9.23
N THR A 188 -12.05 -6.36 -9.77
CA THR A 188 -12.22 -7.69 -9.16
C THR A 188 -10.90 -8.43 -9.00
N ALA A 189 -9.94 -8.28 -9.93
CA ALA A 189 -8.61 -8.88 -9.84
C ALA A 189 -7.81 -8.27 -8.68
N TYR A 190 -7.79 -6.95 -8.54
CA TYR A 190 -7.14 -6.24 -7.44
C TYR A 190 -7.72 -6.67 -6.09
N ALA A 191 -9.05 -6.68 -5.98
CA ALA A 191 -9.74 -7.14 -4.77
C ALA A 191 -9.34 -8.57 -4.39
N TRP A 192 -9.34 -9.49 -5.36
CA TRP A 192 -8.95 -10.87 -5.13
C TRP A 192 -7.48 -10.98 -4.72
N VAL A 193 -6.56 -10.47 -5.54
CA VAL A 193 -5.12 -10.64 -5.36
C VAL A 193 -4.64 -9.94 -4.09
N LEU A 194 -5.04 -8.69 -3.85
CA LEU A 194 -4.52 -7.88 -2.75
C LEU A 194 -5.17 -8.24 -1.41
N TYR A 195 -6.48 -8.51 -1.35
CA TYR A 195 -7.12 -8.86 -0.07
C TYR A 195 -6.97 -10.34 0.29
N MET A 196 -7.11 -11.28 -0.66
CA MET A 196 -7.03 -12.72 -0.32
C MET A 196 -5.60 -13.14 0.06
N ALA A 197 -4.59 -12.42 -0.40
CA ALA A 197 -3.22 -12.60 0.05
C ALA A 197 -3.09 -12.40 1.57
N LEU A 198 -3.83 -11.45 2.16
CA LEU A 198 -3.74 -11.14 3.59
C LEU A 198 -4.26 -12.27 4.47
N PHE A 199 -5.30 -12.98 4.04
CA PHE A 199 -5.88 -14.13 4.75
C PHE A 199 -5.10 -15.44 4.57
N SER A 200 -3.99 -15.42 3.83
CA SER A 200 -3.14 -16.59 3.58
C SER A 200 -1.69 -16.27 3.92
N GLY A 201 -0.89 -15.82 2.96
CA GLY A 201 0.50 -15.42 3.18
C GLY A 201 0.64 -14.30 4.21
N GLY A 202 -0.31 -13.36 4.23
CA GLY A 202 -0.31 -12.27 5.21
C GLY A 202 -0.44 -12.73 6.66
N ARG A 203 -1.19 -13.79 6.96
CA ARG A 203 -1.25 -14.37 8.32
C ARG A 203 0.10 -14.92 8.77
N ILE A 204 0.85 -15.54 7.84
CA ILE A 204 2.21 -16.06 8.10
C ILE A 204 3.16 -14.89 8.35
N ILE A 205 3.14 -13.88 7.47
CA ILE A 205 3.97 -12.67 7.61
C ILE A 205 3.67 -11.97 8.94
N ARG A 206 2.40 -11.81 9.30
CA ARG A 206 2.01 -11.22 10.59
C ARG A 206 2.54 -12.03 11.77
N ALA A 207 2.40 -13.35 11.76
CA ALA A 207 2.91 -14.19 12.84
C ALA A 207 4.44 -14.05 12.99
N MET A 208 5.17 -13.95 11.86
CA MET A 208 6.61 -13.66 11.88
C MET A 208 6.89 -12.28 12.50
N LEU A 209 6.19 -11.23 12.07
CA LEU A 209 6.38 -9.87 12.57
C LEU A 209 6.04 -9.74 14.07
N GLN A 210 5.02 -10.45 14.54
CA GLN A 210 4.63 -10.49 15.95
C GLN A 210 5.68 -11.18 16.84
N SER A 211 6.57 -11.99 16.27
CA SER A 211 7.65 -12.64 17.03
C SER A 211 8.86 -11.73 17.26
N ILE A 212 8.92 -10.58 16.58
CA ILE A 212 9.99 -9.59 16.73
C ILE A 212 9.81 -8.83 18.05
N ASP A 213 10.93 -8.52 18.70
CA ASP A 213 10.95 -7.73 19.94
C ASP A 213 10.15 -6.41 19.77
N PRO A 214 9.17 -6.12 20.65
CA PRO A 214 8.40 -4.89 20.59
C PRO A 214 9.24 -3.61 20.51
N ASP A 215 10.43 -3.59 21.13
CA ASP A 215 11.31 -2.42 21.13
C ASP A 215 11.84 -2.08 19.73
N PHE A 216 11.92 -3.06 18.81
CA PHE A 216 12.30 -2.84 17.40
C PHE A 216 11.33 -1.91 16.66
N TRP A 217 10.05 -1.95 17.04
CA TRP A 217 8.98 -1.20 16.39
C TRP A 217 8.84 0.23 16.92
N VAL A 218 9.54 0.58 18.00
CA VAL A 218 9.43 1.89 18.64
C VAL A 218 10.14 2.95 17.78
N PRO A 219 9.46 4.03 17.37
CA PRO A 219 10.11 5.11 16.63
C PRO A 219 11.29 5.70 17.39
N ALA A 220 12.38 6.03 16.68
CA ALA A 220 13.57 6.64 17.29
C ALA A 220 13.28 7.98 17.99
N SER A 221 12.29 8.73 17.49
CA SER A 221 11.77 9.96 18.10
C SER A 221 11.16 9.72 19.49
N ALA A 222 10.55 8.55 19.72
CA ALA A 222 9.98 8.16 21.01
C ALA A 222 11.02 7.57 21.96
N ALA A 223 12.09 6.96 21.44
CA ALA A 223 13.17 6.38 22.26
C ALA A 223 13.96 7.44 23.06
N HIS A 224 14.09 8.67 22.55
CA HIS A 224 14.80 9.76 23.23
C HIS A 224 14.08 10.30 24.47
N HIS A 225 12.77 10.10 24.60
CA HIS A 225 11.99 10.55 25.76
C HIS A 225 11.98 9.56 26.93
N GLN A 226 12.50 8.33 26.74
CA GLN A 226 12.44 7.27 27.77
C GLN A 226 13.69 7.21 28.69
N SER A 227 14.70 8.06 28.49
CA SER A 227 15.96 7.97 29.25
C SER A 227 16.00 8.72 30.59
N ALA A 228 14.93 9.40 31.01
CA ALA A 228 14.96 10.24 32.22
C ALA A 228 14.26 9.66 33.47
N SER A 229 13.59 8.50 33.40
CA SER A 229 12.90 7.96 34.59
C SER A 229 12.70 6.45 34.52
N ARG A 230 13.77 5.68 34.76
CA ARG A 230 13.68 4.24 35.07
C ARG A 230 14.30 3.95 36.44
N THR A 231 13.59 4.34 37.49
CA THR A 231 13.72 3.77 38.84
C THR A 231 12.33 3.42 39.34
N GLY A 232 11.84 2.24 38.96
CA GLY A 232 10.57 1.70 39.45
C GLY A 232 10.24 0.37 38.75
N PRO A 233 10.06 -0.75 39.48
CA PRO A 233 9.59 -1.99 38.89
C PRO A 233 8.10 -1.86 38.62
N GLY A 234 7.72 -1.96 37.35
CA GLY A 234 6.33 -2.14 36.95
C GLY A 234 5.59 -0.86 36.59
N VAL A 235 5.90 -0.30 35.42
CA VAL A 235 4.86 0.09 34.45
C VAL A 235 5.48 -0.05 33.06
N ALA A 236 5.60 -1.29 32.56
CA ALA A 236 5.48 -1.47 31.12
C ALA A 236 4.02 -1.10 30.83
N THR A 237 3.78 0.17 30.49
CA THR A 237 2.58 0.52 29.73
C THR A 237 2.76 -0.17 28.39
N ALA A 238 2.45 -1.46 28.35
CA ALA A 238 2.00 -2.10 27.16
C ALA A 238 0.98 -1.14 26.56
N ALA A 239 1.34 -0.52 25.43
CA ALA A 239 0.38 0.13 24.58
C ALA A 239 -0.69 -0.93 24.31
N VAL A 240 -1.84 -0.77 24.97
CA VAL A 240 -2.94 -1.70 24.90
C VAL A 240 -3.45 -1.65 23.46
N GLY A 241 -3.13 -2.67 22.68
CA GLY A 241 -3.88 -3.05 21.48
C GLY A 241 -3.15 -2.91 20.15
N GLY A 242 -2.15 -3.77 19.93
CA GLY A 242 -1.63 -4.10 18.59
C GLY A 242 -0.46 -3.22 18.17
N GLY A 243 0.74 -3.79 18.09
CA GLY A 243 1.86 -3.15 17.39
C GLY A 243 1.53 -2.81 15.93
N PRO A 244 2.48 -2.25 15.16
CA PRO A 244 2.25 -1.67 13.83
C PRO A 244 2.02 -2.74 12.74
N LEU A 245 0.90 -3.44 12.88
CA LEU A 245 0.47 -4.57 12.07
C LEU A 245 -1.03 -4.49 11.76
N HIS A 246 -1.59 -3.28 11.78
CA HIS A 246 -2.98 -3.00 11.42
C HIS A 246 -3.27 -3.46 10.00
N PHE A 247 -2.34 -3.32 9.07
CA PHE A 247 -2.46 -3.79 7.68
C PHE A 247 -2.83 -5.28 7.61
N PHE A 248 -2.17 -6.10 8.43
CA PHE A 248 -2.40 -7.55 8.49
C PHE A 248 -3.48 -7.96 9.50
N SER A 249 -4.19 -7.02 10.11
CA SER A 249 -5.16 -7.27 11.16
C SER A 249 -6.56 -6.79 10.80
N PHE A 250 -7.56 -7.64 11.03
CA PHE A 250 -8.97 -7.31 10.82
C PHE A 250 -9.69 -7.28 12.18
N GLY A 251 -9.04 -6.65 13.18
CA GLY A 251 -9.45 -6.70 14.58
C GLY A 251 -10.78 -6.02 14.90
N SER A 252 -11.36 -5.26 13.97
CA SER A 252 -12.73 -4.75 14.05
C SER A 252 -13.80 -5.83 13.80
N THR A 253 -13.39 -7.05 13.41
CA THR A 253 -14.29 -8.16 13.08
C THR A 253 -14.02 -9.40 13.92
N PRO A 254 -15.03 -10.26 14.15
CA PRO A 254 -14.83 -11.56 14.78
C PRO A 254 -13.83 -12.43 14.01
N ASP A 255 -13.07 -13.25 14.73
CA ASP A 255 -12.10 -14.22 14.17
C ASP A 255 -11.12 -13.60 13.16
N ASP A 256 -10.74 -12.33 13.38
CA ASP A 256 -9.75 -11.61 12.59
C ASP A 256 -10.02 -11.69 11.08
N GLY A 257 -11.29 -11.47 10.70
CA GLY A 257 -11.73 -11.30 9.32
C GLY A 257 -12.00 -12.59 8.54
N GLU A 258 -12.03 -13.78 9.17
CA GLU A 258 -12.42 -15.01 8.47
C GLU A 258 -13.86 -14.94 7.90
N GLU A 259 -14.77 -14.22 8.56
CA GLU A 259 -16.10 -13.92 8.04
C GLU A 259 -16.03 -13.04 6.78
N LEU A 260 -15.16 -12.00 6.77
CA LEU A 260 -14.98 -11.12 5.62
C LEU A 260 -14.46 -11.89 4.41
N LYS A 261 -13.47 -12.76 4.62
CA LYS A 261 -12.92 -13.66 3.59
C LYS A 261 -13.99 -14.58 3.02
N THR A 262 -14.78 -15.20 3.88
CA THR A 262 -15.85 -16.13 3.47
C THR A 262 -16.93 -15.38 2.70
N THR A 263 -17.38 -14.23 3.22
CA THR A 263 -18.36 -13.36 2.59
C THR A 263 -17.89 -12.88 1.22
N PHE A 264 -16.64 -12.39 1.11
CA PHE A 264 -16.09 -11.94 -0.16
C PHE A 264 -16.07 -13.06 -1.20
N LYS A 265 -15.59 -14.25 -0.83
CA LYS A 265 -15.57 -15.41 -1.73
C LYS A 265 -16.96 -15.83 -2.19
N GLN A 266 -17.93 -15.81 -1.28
CA GLN A 266 -19.31 -16.12 -1.59
C GLN A 266 -19.90 -15.11 -2.58
N ARG A 267 -19.74 -13.80 -2.31
CA ARG A 267 -20.22 -12.74 -3.20
C ARG A 267 -19.57 -12.77 -4.57
N LEU A 268 -18.31 -13.20 -4.66
CA LEU A 268 -17.64 -13.42 -5.95
C LEU A 268 -18.30 -14.54 -6.74
N VAL A 269 -18.57 -15.69 -6.12
CA VAL A 269 -19.26 -16.81 -6.78
C VAL A 269 -20.66 -16.41 -7.24
N GLU A 270 -21.40 -15.64 -6.44
CA GLU A 270 -22.74 -15.17 -6.78
C GLU A 270 -22.74 -14.13 -7.90
N SER A 271 -21.68 -13.32 -8.01
CA SER A 271 -21.61 -12.20 -8.95
C SER A 271 -20.80 -12.49 -10.21
N GLU A 272 -19.98 -13.55 -10.26
CA GLU A 272 -19.10 -13.81 -11.41
C GLU A 272 -19.84 -14.17 -12.70
N ALA A 273 -21.13 -14.53 -12.61
CA ALA A 273 -22.02 -14.70 -13.77
C ALA A 273 -22.38 -13.36 -14.44
N LEU A 274 -22.17 -12.23 -13.75
CA LEU A 274 -22.31 -10.91 -14.36
C LEU A 274 -21.21 -10.66 -15.39
N LEU A 275 -20.06 -11.33 -15.32
CA LEU A 275 -18.97 -11.15 -16.28
C LEU A 275 -19.20 -11.94 -17.56
N THR A 276 -18.95 -11.32 -18.70
CA THR A 276 -18.83 -12.01 -19.99
C THR A 276 -17.57 -12.88 -20.05
N GLY A 277 -17.49 -13.80 -21.01
CA GLY A 277 -16.30 -14.62 -21.20
C GLY A 277 -15.01 -13.80 -21.39
N ALA A 278 -15.06 -12.75 -22.21
CA ALA A 278 -13.92 -11.85 -22.42
C ALA A 278 -13.51 -11.10 -21.15
N GLU A 279 -14.48 -10.62 -20.36
CA GLU A 279 -14.17 -9.92 -19.11
C GLU A 279 -13.60 -10.85 -18.03
N ARG A 280 -14.00 -12.13 -18.02
CA ARG A 280 -13.36 -13.14 -17.16
C ARG A 280 -11.90 -13.34 -17.56
N GLU A 281 -11.61 -13.39 -18.86
CA GLU A 281 -10.24 -13.46 -19.37
C GLU A 281 -9.43 -12.21 -18.99
N ASP A 282 -10.02 -11.02 -19.11
CA ASP A 282 -9.42 -9.76 -18.67
C ASP A 282 -9.07 -9.78 -17.17
N VAL A 283 -9.98 -10.23 -16.30
CA VAL A 283 -9.73 -10.32 -14.85
C VAL A 283 -8.57 -11.28 -14.56
N VAL A 284 -8.49 -12.42 -15.26
CA VAL A 284 -7.41 -13.39 -15.08
C VAL A 284 -6.08 -12.83 -15.58
N GLN A 285 -6.08 -12.11 -16.70
CA GLN A 285 -4.88 -11.47 -17.23
C GLN A 285 -4.42 -10.32 -16.33
N GLU A 286 -5.34 -9.48 -15.85
CA GLU A 286 -5.05 -8.41 -14.90
C GLU A 286 -4.39 -8.97 -13.63
N ALA A 287 -4.87 -10.10 -13.11
CA ALA A 287 -4.26 -10.74 -11.95
C ALA A 287 -2.80 -11.12 -12.20
N ARG A 288 -2.44 -11.58 -13.42
CA ARG A 288 -1.04 -11.85 -13.78
C ARG A 288 -0.22 -10.57 -13.84
N ASP A 289 -0.79 -9.51 -14.40
CA ASP A 289 -0.12 -8.21 -14.56
C ASP A 289 0.15 -7.59 -13.18
N ILE A 290 -0.81 -7.65 -12.24
CA ILE A 290 -0.61 -7.25 -10.83
C ILE A 290 0.59 -7.98 -10.22
N PHE A 291 0.66 -9.31 -10.36
CA PHE A 291 1.80 -10.07 -9.84
C PHE A 291 3.12 -9.69 -10.54
N ALA A 292 3.10 -9.41 -11.84
CA ALA A 292 4.28 -8.99 -12.59
C ALA A 292 4.80 -7.63 -12.09
N PHE A 293 3.91 -6.65 -11.87
CA PHE A 293 4.25 -5.37 -11.27
C PHE A 293 4.79 -5.55 -9.84
N MET A 294 4.15 -6.35 -9.00
CA MET A 294 4.61 -6.60 -7.63
C MET A 294 6.00 -7.25 -7.60
N VAL A 295 6.32 -8.16 -8.54
CA VAL A 295 7.67 -8.73 -8.67
C VAL A 295 8.70 -7.66 -9.06
N ARG A 296 8.36 -6.78 -10.01
CA ARG A 296 9.25 -5.68 -10.43
C ARG A 296 9.47 -4.69 -9.29
N LEU A 297 8.41 -4.31 -8.58
CA LEU A 297 8.47 -3.36 -7.46
C LEU A 297 9.36 -3.89 -6.34
N VAL A 298 9.16 -5.15 -5.95
CA VAL A 298 9.97 -5.81 -4.92
C VAL A 298 11.44 -5.97 -5.37
N THR A 299 11.71 -6.00 -6.66
CA THR A 299 13.08 -6.02 -7.20
C THR A 299 13.70 -4.63 -7.20
N GLU A 300 12.97 -3.57 -7.59
CA GLU A 300 13.43 -2.18 -7.50
C GLU A 300 13.75 -1.78 -6.05
N LEU A 301 12.96 -2.25 -5.09
CA LEU A 301 13.24 -2.07 -3.67
C LEU A 301 14.56 -2.69 -3.21
N ASP A 302 15.10 -3.70 -3.91
CA ASP A 302 16.44 -4.23 -3.59
C ASP A 302 17.52 -3.20 -3.91
N ASP A 303 17.39 -2.45 -4.99
CA ASP A 303 18.34 -1.40 -5.37
C ASP A 303 18.29 -0.23 -4.38
N VAL A 304 17.09 0.08 -3.87
CA VAL A 304 16.88 1.12 -2.84
C VAL A 304 17.43 0.69 -1.47
N CYS A 305 17.27 -0.58 -1.09
CA CYS A 305 17.70 -1.10 0.21
C CYS A 305 19.17 -1.60 0.21
N GLY A 306 19.75 -1.88 -0.96
CA GLY A 306 21.03 -2.58 -1.15
C GLY A 306 22.27 -1.71 -1.35
N MET A 307 22.18 -0.37 -1.26
CA MET A 307 23.39 0.48 -1.34
C MET A 307 24.25 0.36 -0.07
N GLU A 308 25.19 -0.58 -0.10
CA GLU A 308 26.45 -0.50 0.66
C GLU A 308 27.25 0.74 0.22
N GLU A 309 28.01 1.32 1.15
CA GLU A 309 28.63 2.66 1.16
C GLU A 309 29.59 3.04 0.00
N SER A 310 29.71 2.25 -1.07
CA SER A 310 30.79 2.40 -2.07
C SER A 310 30.39 3.09 -3.38
N ASP A 311 29.11 3.21 -3.76
CA ASP A 311 28.74 3.67 -5.11
C ASP A 311 27.98 5.01 -5.17
N ALA A 312 27.95 5.75 -4.05
CA ALA A 312 27.27 7.03 -3.91
C ALA A 312 27.84 8.19 -4.76
N SER A 313 28.82 7.93 -5.63
CA SER A 313 29.44 8.95 -6.48
C SER A 313 28.83 9.08 -7.89
N HIS A 314 27.94 8.16 -8.30
CA HIS A 314 27.48 8.13 -9.70
C HIS A 314 25.97 8.20 -9.92
N MET A 315 25.18 8.81 -9.02
CA MET A 315 23.85 9.34 -9.35
C MET A 315 23.55 10.65 -8.62
N VAL A 316 24.34 11.68 -8.95
CA VAL A 316 24.01 13.08 -8.62
C VAL A 316 22.99 13.58 -9.64
N SER A 317 21.68 13.37 -9.41
CA SER A 317 20.63 14.24 -9.98
C SER A 317 19.18 14.02 -9.46
N LEU A 318 18.94 13.38 -8.31
CA LEU A 318 17.60 13.39 -7.69
C LEU A 318 17.74 13.66 -6.18
N ARG A 319 17.87 14.96 -5.86
CA ARG A 319 17.92 15.45 -4.49
C ARG A 319 16.49 15.50 -3.93
N SER A 320 16.17 14.51 -3.10
CA SER A 320 15.49 14.69 -1.82
C SER A 320 16.10 13.73 -0.80
N ARG A 321 17.44 13.76 -0.70
CA ARG A 321 18.16 13.28 0.48
C ARG A 321 17.91 14.34 1.55
N ASP A 322 17.33 13.98 2.70
CA ASP A 322 17.69 14.65 3.98
C ASP A 322 17.09 14.08 5.28
N SER A 323 16.25 13.03 5.31
CA SER A 323 15.71 12.54 6.60
C SER A 323 16.25 11.17 7.04
N VAL A 324 16.12 10.13 6.21
CA VAL A 324 16.50 8.77 6.61
C VAL A 324 18.02 8.58 6.67
N VAL A 325 18.76 9.17 5.73
CA VAL A 325 20.23 9.14 5.73
C VAL A 325 20.80 9.98 6.87
N VAL A 326 20.23 11.16 7.14
CA VAL A 326 20.64 12.02 8.26
C VAL A 326 20.39 11.34 9.60
N GLU A 327 19.29 10.60 9.72
CA GLU A 327 18.99 9.80 10.91
C GLU A 327 19.94 8.59 11.05
N LYS A 328 20.28 7.92 9.94
CA LYS A 328 21.31 6.85 9.91
C LYS A 328 22.70 7.40 10.31
N GLU A 329 23.09 8.56 9.80
CA GLU A 329 24.35 9.24 10.13
C GLU A 329 24.38 9.73 11.59
N ARG A 330 23.28 10.30 12.09
CA ARG A 330 23.15 10.75 13.49
C ARG A 330 23.27 9.57 14.46
N ARG A 331 22.75 8.39 14.11
CA ARG A 331 22.91 7.15 14.88
C ARG A 331 24.33 6.62 14.85
N ALA A 332 25.01 6.63 13.70
CA ALA A 332 26.41 6.23 13.59
C ALA A 332 27.30 7.11 14.49
N LEU A 333 27.05 8.42 14.49
CA LEU A 333 27.75 9.38 15.33
C LEU A 333 27.50 9.14 16.83
N ALA A 334 26.24 8.90 17.22
CA ALA A 334 25.89 8.61 18.61
C ALA A 334 26.54 7.31 19.14
N ARG A 335 26.66 6.27 18.30
CA ARG A 335 27.36 5.02 18.66
C ARG A 335 28.86 5.24 18.83
N LEU A 336 29.47 6.07 17.99
CA LEU A 336 30.88 6.41 18.11
C LEU A 336 31.15 7.14 19.43
N VAL A 337 30.31 8.13 19.76
CA VAL A 337 30.39 8.87 21.03
C VAL A 337 30.25 7.94 22.23
N ARG A 338 29.29 7.00 22.20
CA ARG A 338 29.12 6.01 23.26
C ARG A 338 30.32 5.08 23.42
N LYS A 339 30.87 4.56 22.31
CA LYS A 339 32.09 3.72 22.33
C LYS A 339 33.31 4.48 22.88
N VAL A 340 33.42 5.77 22.58
CA VAL A 340 34.48 6.64 23.11
C VAL A 340 34.31 6.86 24.61
N ALA A 341 33.09 7.11 25.08
CA ALA A 341 32.79 7.27 26.51
C ALA A 341 33.08 5.97 27.30
N GLU A 342 32.64 4.82 26.80
CA GLU A 342 32.90 3.50 27.41
C GLU A 342 34.39 3.11 27.39
N LYS A 343 35.19 3.68 26.49
CA LYS A 343 36.64 3.49 26.46
C LYS A 343 37.34 4.40 27.47
N ALA A 344 36.93 5.67 27.55
CA ALA A 344 37.46 6.63 28.52
C ALA A 344 37.23 6.18 29.97
N ASP A 345 36.06 5.60 30.27
CA ASP A 345 35.73 5.12 31.61
C ASP A 345 36.54 3.86 32.00
N ARG A 346 36.89 3.02 31.01
CA ARG A 346 37.77 1.86 31.21
C ARG A 346 39.24 2.25 31.42
N ASP A 347 39.67 3.37 30.84
CA ASP A 347 41.04 3.86 30.98
C ASP A 347 41.21 4.71 32.26
N ALA A 348 40.14 5.30 32.79
CA ALA A 348 40.15 6.05 34.06
C ALA A 348 40.07 5.17 35.32
N GLY A 349 39.63 3.91 35.17
CA GLY A 349 39.52 2.93 36.27
C GLY A 349 40.74 2.04 36.47
N ARG A 350 41.90 2.36 35.88
CA ARG A 350 43.12 1.54 35.91
C ARG A 350 44.29 2.23 36.60
#